data_AF-A0A1K1ZQC3-F1
#
_entry.id   AF-A0A1K1ZQC3-F1
#
_cell.length_a   1.000
_cell.length_b   1.000
_cell.length_c   1.000
_cell.angle_alpha   90.00
_cell.angle_beta   90.00
_cell.angle_gamma   90.00
#
_symmetry.space_group_name_H-M   'P 1'
#
loop_
_entity.id
_entity.type
_entity.pdbx_description
1 polymer ?
#
loop_
_entity_poly.entity_id
_entity_poly.type
_entity_poly.pdbx_seq_one_letter_code
_entity_poly.pdbx_strand_id
1 'polypeptide(L)'
;MSSTELETDRQTVLAQVYALMKEVAPQSVQVDPQLSFLEAGVDSMKLMLLVTRLEDAFEIEFETDHLAPQFLGSPAAVAGLLLEHYLTA
;
A
#
# COMPACT_ATOMS: atom_id res chain seq x y z
N MET A 1 -9.29 -31.09 -5.29
CA MET A 1 -7.97 -30.54 -4.92
C MET A 1 -7.92 -29.19 -5.61
N SER A 2 -8.35 -28.15 -4.90
CA SER A 2 -8.50 -26.81 -5.47
C SER A 2 -7.10 -26.25 -5.74
N SER A 3 -6.85 -25.88 -6.98
CA SER A 3 -5.68 -25.11 -7.40
C SER A 3 -5.72 -23.74 -6.73
N THR A 4 -5.22 -23.65 -5.50
CA THR A 4 -4.87 -22.38 -4.85
C THR A 4 -3.39 -22.13 -5.10
N GLU A 5 -3.05 -21.81 -6.34
CA GLU A 5 -1.71 -21.39 -6.73
C GLU A 5 -1.80 -19.92 -7.15
N LEU A 6 -1.42 -19.03 -6.22
CA LEU A 6 -0.76 -17.75 -6.48
C LEU A 6 -1.40 -16.80 -7.51
N GLU A 7 -2.71 -16.59 -7.48
CA GLU A 7 -3.24 -15.28 -7.87
C GLU A 7 -3.21 -14.41 -6.62
N THR A 8 -2.22 -13.52 -6.53
CA THR A 8 -2.22 -12.41 -5.58
C THR A 8 -3.48 -11.58 -5.84
N ASP A 9 -4.57 -11.94 -5.16
CA ASP A 9 -5.87 -11.33 -5.40
C ASP A 9 -5.81 -9.86 -5.00
N ARG A 10 -6.19 -8.98 -5.92
CA ARG A 10 -6.15 -7.52 -5.73
C ARG A 10 -6.84 -7.09 -4.43
N GLN A 11 -7.93 -7.78 -4.07
CA GLN A 11 -8.68 -7.50 -2.85
C GLN A 11 -7.86 -7.81 -1.60
N THR A 12 -7.05 -8.87 -1.64
CA THR A 12 -6.17 -9.28 -0.54
C THR A 12 -5.05 -8.27 -0.34
N VAL A 13 -4.39 -7.83 -1.42
CA VAL A 13 -3.34 -6.79 -1.35
C VAL A 13 -3.92 -5.48 -0.84
N LEU A 14 -5.08 -5.06 -1.36
CA LEU A 14 -5.77 -3.86 -0.87
C LEU A 14 -6.10 -3.97 0.62
N ALA A 15 -6.62 -5.11 1.09
CA ALA A 15 -6.94 -5.32 2.50
C ALA A 15 -5.68 -5.25 3.38
N GLN A 16 -4.55 -5.80 2.92
CA GLN A 16 -3.29 -5.77 3.63
C GLN A 16 -2.68 -4.36 3.69
N VAL A 17 -2.65 -3.64 2.56
CA VAL A 17 -2.23 -2.23 2.50
C VAL A 17 -3.09 -1.40 3.45
N TYR A 18 -4.41 -1.63 3.45
CA TYR A 18 -5.35 -0.94 4.32
C TYR A 18 -5.11 -1.22 5.81
N ALA A 19 -4.80 -2.46 6.16
CA ALA A 19 -4.47 -2.84 7.53
C ALA A 19 -3.20 -2.13 8.02
N LEU A 20 -2.13 -2.18 7.22
CA LEU A 20 -0.88 -1.48 7.52
C LEU A 20 -1.10 0.02 7.66
N MET A 21 -1.91 0.61 6.78
CA MET A 21 -2.27 2.01 6.87
C MET A 21 -2.98 2.40 8.16
N LYS A 22 -3.86 1.55 8.70
CA LYS A 22 -4.51 1.81 9.99
C LYS A 22 -3.52 1.81 11.17
N GLU A 23 -2.38 1.13 11.03
CA GLU A 23 -1.34 1.17 12.06
C GLU A 23 -0.56 2.49 12.03
N VAL A 24 -0.40 3.08 10.85
CA VAL A 24 0.38 4.32 10.66
C VAL A 24 -0.49 5.58 10.76
N ALA A 25 -1.75 5.50 10.34
CA ALA A 25 -2.69 6.60 10.39
C ALA A 25 -3.32 6.76 11.79
N PRO A 26 -3.64 8.00 12.22
CA PRO A 26 -4.41 8.23 13.44
C PRO A 26 -5.76 7.51 13.37
N GLN A 27 -6.23 6.95 14.48
CA GLN A 27 -7.51 6.22 14.57
C GLN A 27 -8.74 7.04 14.14
N SER A 28 -8.62 8.36 14.08
CA SER A 28 -9.65 9.29 13.63
C SER A 28 -9.72 9.46 12.11
N VAL A 29 -8.76 8.93 11.35
CA VAL A 29 -8.71 9.06 9.90
C VAL A 29 -9.55 7.96 9.25
N GLN A 30 -10.62 8.36 8.56
CA GLN A 30 -11.28 7.48 7.62
C GLN A 30 -10.34 7.28 6.42
N VAL A 31 -9.64 6.16 6.41
CA VAL A 31 -8.86 5.76 5.25
C VAL A 31 -9.86 5.35 4.17
N ASP A 32 -9.91 6.14 3.10
CA ASP A 32 -10.66 5.85 1.88
C ASP A 32 -9.66 5.37 0.80
N PRO A 33 -9.88 4.21 0.16
CA PRO A 33 -8.99 3.66 -0.88
C PRO A 33 -8.68 4.61 -2.04
N GLN A 34 -9.56 5.58 -2.31
CA GLN A 34 -9.44 6.53 -3.41
C GLN A 34 -8.95 7.90 -2.96
N LEU A 35 -8.97 8.18 -1.65
CA LEU A 35 -8.59 9.49 -1.12
C LEU A 35 -7.07 9.61 -1.01
N SER A 36 -6.56 10.81 -1.26
CA SER A 36 -5.14 11.07 -1.13
C SER A 36 -4.68 10.94 0.31
N PHE A 37 -3.51 10.35 0.54
CA PHE A 37 -2.95 10.24 1.89
C PHE A 37 -2.75 11.61 2.55
N LEU A 38 -2.35 12.61 1.77
CA LEU A 38 -2.19 13.98 2.25
C LEU A 38 -3.54 14.57 2.67
N GLU A 39 -4.60 14.31 1.89
CA GLU A 39 -5.98 14.73 2.22
C GLU A 39 -6.54 14.00 3.45
N ALA A 40 -6.08 12.77 3.68
CA ALA A 40 -6.39 11.99 4.88
C ALA A 40 -5.64 12.48 6.14
N GLY A 41 -4.73 13.45 6.03
CA GLY A 41 -3.90 13.92 7.14
C GLY A 41 -2.70 13.02 7.45
N VAL A 42 -2.29 12.18 6.50
CA VAL A 42 -1.04 11.42 6.56
C VAL A 42 0.09 12.31 6.04
N ASP A 43 1.03 12.66 6.91
CA ASP A 43 2.20 13.45 6.56
C ASP A 43 3.29 12.61 5.87
N SER A 44 4.29 13.28 5.29
CA SER A 44 5.39 12.64 4.58
C SER A 44 6.22 11.67 5.45
N MET A 45 6.29 11.88 6.77
CA MET A 45 7.01 10.97 7.67
C MET A 45 6.24 9.66 7.85
N LYS A 46 4.91 9.75 8.03
CA LYS A 46 4.02 8.60 8.07
C LYS A 46 4.00 7.84 6.74
N LEU A 47 4.09 8.55 5.62
CA LEU A 47 4.23 7.90 4.31
C LEU A 47 5.51 7.06 4.20
N MET A 48 6.65 7.62 4.62
CA MET A 48 7.90 6.85 4.64
C MET A 48 7.81 5.65 5.59
N LEU A 49 7.16 5.80 6.75
CA LEU A 49 6.94 4.68 7.66
C LEU A 49 6.03 3.60 7.05
N LEU A 50 4.98 4.01 6.33
CA LEU A 50 4.11 3.09 5.60
C LEU A 50 4.88 2.33 4.53
N VAL A 51 5.75 3.00 3.76
CA VAL A 51 6.61 2.37 2.76
C VAL A 51 7.47 1.28 3.41
N THR A 52 8.20 1.59 4.49
CA THR A 52 9.02 0.59 5.19
C THR A 52 8.19 -0.60 5.68
N ARG A 53 6.96 -0.36 6.16
CA ARG A 53 6.06 -1.45 6.57
C ARG A 53 5.56 -2.30 5.42
N LEU A 54 5.36 -1.69 4.25
CA LEU A 54 4.99 -2.40 3.03
C LEU A 54 6.16 -3.25 2.52
N GLU A 55 7.37 -2.71 2.52
CA GLU A 55 8.60 -3.44 2.18
C GLU A 55 8.77 -4.67 3.06
N ASP A 56 8.66 -4.49 4.38
CA ASP A 56 8.73 -5.59 5.35
C ASP A 56 7.59 -6.62 5.16
N ALA A 57 6.37 -6.17 4.87
CA ALA A 57 5.20 -7.04 4.79
C ALA A 57 5.12 -7.86 3.50
N PHE A 58 5.62 -7.30 2.39
CA PHE A 58 5.62 -7.94 1.08
C PHE A 58 6.99 -8.51 0.70
N GLU A 59 8.02 -8.34 1.55
CA GLU A 59 9.41 -8.74 1.29
C GLU A 59 9.95 -8.13 -0.01
N ILE A 60 9.69 -6.83 -0.22
CA ILE A 60 10.09 -6.06 -1.41
C ILE A 60 10.92 -4.85 -1.02
N GLU A 61 11.54 -4.21 -2.02
CA GLU A 61 12.22 -2.92 -1.87
C GLU A 61 11.67 -1.96 -2.91
N PHE A 62 11.11 -0.82 -2.47
CA PHE A 62 10.59 0.16 -3.42
C PHE A 62 11.72 0.88 -4.15
N GLU A 63 11.54 1.07 -5.44
CA GLU A 63 12.46 1.91 -6.21
C GLU A 63 12.22 3.37 -5.84
N THR A 64 13.28 4.16 -5.77
CA THR A 64 13.21 5.58 -5.39
C THR A 64 12.18 6.35 -6.25
N ASP A 65 12.07 5.99 -7.53
CA ASP A 65 11.12 6.59 -8.46
C ASP A 65 9.66 6.27 -8.11
N HIS A 66 9.41 5.10 -7.51
CA HIS A 66 8.10 4.66 -7.04
C HIS A 66 7.70 5.22 -5.68
N LEU A 67 8.62 5.91 -4.98
CA LEU A 67 8.32 6.65 -3.74
C LEU A 67 7.70 8.02 -4.00
N ALA A 68 7.59 8.45 -5.26
CA ALA A 68 7.01 9.73 -5.61
C ALA A 68 5.51 9.78 -5.24
N PRO A 69 4.97 10.96 -4.87
CA PRO A 69 3.56 11.12 -4.48
C PRO A 69 2.54 10.67 -5.53
N GLN A 70 2.94 10.59 -6.80
CA GLN A 70 2.11 10.09 -7.90
C GLN A 70 1.81 8.58 -7.79
N PHE A 71 2.69 7.81 -7.15
CA PHE A 71 2.56 6.37 -6.95
C PHE A 71 2.08 6.04 -5.53
N LEU A 72 2.56 6.81 -4.55
CA LEU A 72 2.10 6.77 -3.16
C LEU A 72 0.97 7.79 -2.93
N GLY A 73 0.04 7.91 -3.87
CA GLY A 73 -1.02 8.91 -3.78
C GLY A 73 -2.15 8.47 -2.86
N SER A 74 -2.55 7.20 -2.94
CA SER A 74 -3.71 6.63 -2.25
C SER A 74 -3.51 5.13 -1.99
N PRO A 75 -4.31 4.50 -1.11
CA PRO A 75 -4.17 3.08 -0.82
C PRO A 75 -4.36 2.21 -2.09
N ALA A 76 -5.28 2.61 -2.98
CA ALA A 76 -5.49 1.91 -4.24
C ALA A 76 -4.32 2.07 -5.22
N ALA A 77 -3.69 3.25 -5.26
CA ALA A 77 -2.51 3.47 -6.09
C ALA A 77 -1.34 2.59 -5.62
N VAL A 78 -1.11 2.53 -4.31
CA VAL A 78 -0.09 1.66 -3.71
C VAL A 78 -0.37 0.18 -4.01
N ALA A 79 -1.60 -0.28 -3.83
CA ALA A 79 -1.96 -1.66 -4.14
C ALA A 79 -1.81 -1.96 -5.64
N GLY A 80 -2.14 -1.00 -6.52
CA GLY A 80 -1.91 -1.11 -7.95
C GLY A 80 -0.43 -1.25 -8.28
N LEU A 81 0.42 -0.37 -7.75
CA LEU A 81 1.87 -0.40 -7.91
C LEU A 81 2.45 -1.75 -7.44
N LEU A 82 2.05 -2.24 -6.27
CA LEU A 82 2.48 -3.53 -5.74
C LEU A 82 2.13 -4.66 -6.70
N LEU A 83 0.89 -4.73 -7.16
CA LEU A 83 0.44 -5.78 -8.07
C LEU A 83 1.10 -5.70 -9.45
N GLU A 84 1.32 -4.50 -9.97
CA GLU A 84 1.80 -4.30 -11.35
C GLU A 84 3.33 -4.39 -11.48
N HIS A 85 4.07 -4.07 -10.41
CA HIS A 85 5.53 -3.94 -10.47
C HIS A 85 6.30 -4.85 -9.51
N TYR A 86 5.68 -5.33 -8.42
CA TYR A 86 6.40 -6.02 -7.34
C TYR A 86 5.91 -7.44 -7.07
N LEU A 87 4.61 -7.70 -7.24
CA LEU A 87 3.94 -8.96 -6.94
C LEU A 87 3.54 -9.72 -8.22
N THR A 88 3.89 -9.21 -9.39
CA THR A 88 3.84 -9.94 -10.67
C THR A 88 4.91 -11.03 -10.68
N ALA A 89 4.46 -12.29 -10.57
CA ALA A 89 5.28 -13.48 -10.80
C ALA A 89 5.67 -13.65 -12.28
#